data_AF-A0A133ZCW6-F1
#
_entry.id   AF-A0A133ZCW6-F1
#
_cell.length_a   1.000
_cell.length_b   1.000
_cell.length_c   1.000
_cell.angle_alpha   90.00
_cell.angle_beta   90.00
_cell.angle_gamma   90.00
#
_symmetry.space_group_name_H-M   'P 1'
#
loop_
_entity.id
_entity.type
_entity.pdbx_description
1 polymer ?
#
loop_
_entity_poly.entity_id
_entity_poly.type
_entity_poly.pdbx_seq_one_letter_code
_entity_poly.pdbx_strand_id
1 'polypeptide(L)'
;MANIKSQKKRIITNEKARLRNRAVKSELKTATRRVREAVAAGAGQEAYRAALSACRLLDKAVSAGVIHKNQGANRKSGVMLLANTIVSQADRDAYVKPAKAEKKTGTSKADKKAARAKEQEQANKEKAKRVADHKKAVSAAAKRKAAEPKQEEEAAGEAE
;
A
#
# COMPACT_ATOMS: atom_id res chain seq x y z
N MET A 1 29.03 15.55 12.29
CA MET A 1 28.18 14.61 13.06
C MET A 1 27.56 15.38 14.21
N ALA A 2 26.24 15.35 14.39
CA ALA A 2 25.61 16.05 15.52
C ALA A 2 25.69 15.17 16.76
N ASN A 3 26.23 15.67 17.87
CA ASN A 3 26.36 14.89 19.10
C ASN A 3 25.16 15.07 20.03
N ILE A 4 24.53 16.25 20.00
CA ILE A 4 23.37 16.58 20.83
C ILE A 4 22.10 15.92 20.28
N LYS A 5 21.29 15.31 21.16
CA LYS A 5 20.05 14.58 20.80
C LYS A 5 19.08 15.42 19.96
N SER A 6 18.89 16.69 20.33
CA SER A 6 18.01 17.63 19.60
C SER A 6 18.50 17.88 18.17
N GLN A 7 19.80 18.03 17.97
CA GLN A 7 20.41 18.24 16.65
C GLN A 7 20.30 16.99 15.78
N LYS A 8 20.58 15.79 16.32
CA LYS A 8 20.35 14.51 15.62
C LYS A 8 18.90 14.40 15.12
N LYS A 9 17.93 14.73 15.98
CA LYS A 9 16.50 14.75 15.61
C LYS A 9 16.21 15.76 14.49
N ARG A 10 16.76 16.97 14.56
CA ARG A 10 16.56 17.99 13.52
C ARG A 10 17.12 17.55 12.17
N ILE A 11 18.32 16.96 12.12
CA ILE A 11 18.91 16.43 10.88
C ILE A 11 17.97 15.40 10.23
N ILE A 12 17.48 14.43 11.01
CA ILE A 12 16.59 13.37 10.50
C ILE A 12 15.28 13.96 9.96
N THR A 13 14.64 14.87 10.71
CA THR A 13 13.37 15.49 10.28
C THR A 13 13.56 16.37 9.06
N ASN A 14 14.66 17.14 9.01
CA ASN A 14 14.97 18.01 7.89
C ASN A 14 15.23 17.19 6.62
N GLU A 15 15.96 16.07 6.71
CA GLU A 15 16.21 15.21 5.55
C GLU A 15 14.91 14.61 5.01
N LYS A 16 14.02 14.13 5.89
CA LYS A 16 12.69 13.64 5.49
C LYS A 16 11.88 14.72 4.78
N ALA A 17 11.89 15.96 5.27
CA ALA A 17 11.23 17.08 4.62
C ALA A 17 11.90 17.44 3.28
N ARG A 18 13.23 17.43 3.21
CA ARG A 18 14.02 17.71 2.01
C ARG A 18 13.66 16.75 0.89
N LEU A 19 13.64 15.44 1.17
CA LEU A 19 13.32 14.41 0.17
C LEU A 19 11.90 14.57 -0.40
N ARG A 20 10.90 14.78 0.48
CA ARG A 20 9.51 15.06 0.06
C ARG A 20 9.42 16.31 -0.81
N ASN A 21 10.03 17.42 -0.37
CA ASN A 21 10.00 18.69 -1.08
C ASN A 21 10.74 18.60 -2.42
N ARG A 22 11.85 17.85 -2.48
CA ARG A 22 12.60 17.63 -3.71
C ARG A 22 11.75 16.92 -4.75
N ALA A 23 11.08 15.82 -4.38
CA ALA A 23 10.22 15.05 -5.27
C ALA A 23 9.06 15.91 -5.84
N VAL A 24 8.35 16.64 -4.97
CA VAL A 24 7.25 17.53 -5.39
C VAL A 24 7.77 18.65 -6.30
N LYS A 25 8.90 19.29 -5.95
CA LYS A 25 9.49 20.35 -6.79
C LYS A 25 9.91 19.84 -8.16
N SER A 26 10.49 18.63 -8.25
CA SER A 26 10.84 18.03 -9.54
C SER A 26 9.60 17.70 -10.37
N GLU A 27 8.54 17.17 -9.75
CA GLU A 27 7.28 16.90 -10.42
C GLU A 27 6.67 18.18 -11.00
N LEU A 28 6.63 19.26 -10.21
CA LEU A 28 6.14 20.56 -10.69
C LEU A 28 6.97 21.11 -11.85
N LYS A 29 8.30 20.93 -11.84
CA LYS A 29 9.18 21.35 -12.93
C LYS A 29 8.84 20.58 -14.21
N THR A 30 8.67 19.26 -14.12
CA THR A 30 8.28 18.41 -15.25
C THR A 30 6.90 18.77 -15.77
N ALA A 31 5.93 19.03 -14.88
CA ALA A 31 4.58 19.44 -15.29
C ALA A 31 4.59 20.76 -16.06
N THR A 32 5.32 21.77 -15.57
CA THR A 32 5.48 23.05 -16.30
C THR A 32 6.21 22.85 -17.63
N ARG A 33 7.21 21.97 -17.69
CA ARG A 33 7.93 21.67 -18.94
C ARG A 33 7.01 21.05 -20.00
N ARG A 34 6.17 20.08 -19.62
CA ARG A 34 5.20 19.45 -20.54
C ARG A 34 4.23 20.46 -21.16
N VAL A 35 3.78 21.45 -20.40
CA VAL A 35 2.94 22.52 -20.96
C VAL A 35 3.72 23.30 -22.02
N ARG A 36 4.97 23.69 -21.74
CA ARG A 36 5.80 24.40 -22.71
C ARG A 36 6.07 23.59 -23.97
N GLU A 37 6.35 22.29 -23.82
CA GLU A 37 6.54 21.36 -24.93
C GLU A 37 5.27 21.26 -25.80
N ALA A 38 4.10 21.09 -25.19
CA ALA A 38 2.82 21.04 -25.91
C ALA A 38 2.50 22.35 -26.64
N VAL A 39 2.83 23.50 -26.04
CA VAL A 39 2.65 24.81 -26.69
C VAL A 39 3.62 25.00 -27.84
N ALA A 40 4.88 24.59 -27.68
CA ALA A 40 5.86 24.62 -28.78
C ALA A 40 5.46 23.70 -29.94
N ALA A 41 4.76 22.59 -29.66
CA ALA A 41 4.22 21.68 -30.66
C ALA A 41 2.91 22.17 -31.32
N GLY A 42 2.30 23.27 -30.86
CA GLY A 42 1.04 23.78 -31.40
C GLY A 42 -0.19 22.90 -31.08
N ALA A 43 -0.08 21.94 -30.16
CA ALA A 43 -1.16 21.02 -29.82
C ALA A 43 -2.10 21.64 -28.77
N GLY A 44 -3.10 22.42 -29.21
CA GLY A 44 -4.03 23.16 -28.34
C GLY A 44 -4.73 22.29 -27.29
N GLN A 45 -5.30 21.16 -27.70
CA GLN A 45 -5.98 20.23 -26.78
C GLN A 45 -5.03 19.66 -25.72
N GLU A 46 -3.83 19.23 -26.13
CA GLU A 46 -2.85 18.64 -25.21
C GLU A 46 -2.28 19.69 -24.25
N ALA A 47 -2.02 20.90 -24.74
CA ALA A 47 -1.57 22.02 -23.93
C ALA A 47 -2.61 22.38 -22.85
N TYR A 48 -3.90 22.43 -23.21
CA TYR A 48 -4.97 22.69 -22.25
C TYR A 48 -5.07 21.58 -21.19
N ARG A 49 -5.03 20.31 -21.60
CA ARG A 49 -5.02 19.15 -20.68
C ARG A 49 -3.82 19.19 -19.74
N ALA A 50 -2.62 19.46 -20.26
CA ALA A 50 -1.39 19.56 -19.49
C ALA A 50 -1.43 20.74 -18.51
N ALA A 51 -1.94 21.89 -18.93
CA ALA A 51 -2.07 23.09 -18.11
C ALA A 51 -3.00 22.84 -16.90
N LEU A 52 -4.18 22.24 -17.13
CA LEU A 52 -5.10 21.88 -16.05
C LEU A 52 -4.50 20.86 -15.08
N SER A 53 -3.74 19.89 -15.59
CA SER A 53 -3.01 18.95 -14.74
C SER A 53 -1.94 19.67 -13.88
N ALA A 54 -1.16 20.56 -14.48
CA ALA A 54 -0.15 21.34 -13.77
C ALA A 54 -0.77 22.24 -12.69
N CYS A 55 -1.91 22.89 -12.97
CA CYS A 55 -2.64 23.70 -11.98
C CYS A 55 -3.08 22.86 -10.77
N ARG A 56 -3.58 21.64 -10.99
CA ARG A 56 -3.96 20.73 -9.89
C ARG A 56 -2.75 20.31 -9.05
N LEU A 57 -1.60 20.06 -9.67
CA LEU A 57 -0.37 19.73 -8.94
C LEU A 57 0.14 20.92 -8.13
N LEU A 58 0.05 22.14 -8.66
CA LEU A 58 0.40 23.36 -7.94
C LEU A 58 -0.47 23.54 -6.69
N ASP A 59 -1.78 23.32 -6.79
CA ASP A 59 -2.68 23.39 -5.62
C ASP A 59 -2.36 22.35 -4.56
N LYS A 60 -2.07 21.11 -4.99
CA LYS A 60 -1.64 20.06 -4.07
C LYS A 60 -0.33 20.41 -3.36
N ALA A 61 0.59 21.07 -4.06
CA ALA A 61 1.85 21.50 -3.48
C ALA A 61 1.66 22.66 -2.49
N VAL A 62 0.69 23.55 -2.73
CA VAL A 62 0.30 24.61 -1.78
C VAL A 62 -0.32 24.00 -0.54
N SER A 63 -1.30 23.10 -0.69
CA SER A 63 -1.97 22.46 0.45
C SER A 63 -1.03 21.57 1.26
N ALA A 64 -0.04 20.94 0.61
CA ALA A 64 1.03 20.21 1.28
C ALA A 64 2.11 21.11 1.93
N GLY A 65 2.03 22.44 1.76
CA GLY A 65 2.98 23.40 2.33
C GLY A 65 4.36 23.39 1.70
N VAL A 66 4.52 22.82 0.50
CA VAL A 66 5.82 22.75 -0.21
C VAL A 66 6.15 24.07 -0.90
N ILE A 67 5.12 24.78 -1.37
CA ILE A 67 5.24 26.09 -2.00
C ILE A 67 4.27 27.08 -1.33
N HIS A 68 4.65 28.35 -1.28
CA HIS A 68 3.79 29.39 -0.73
C HIS A 68 2.59 29.67 -1.65
N LYS A 69 1.46 30.10 -1.07
CA LYS A 69 0.21 30.41 -1.80
C LYS A 69 0.43 31.36 -2.98
N ASN A 70 1.22 32.43 -2.80
CA ASN A 70 1.51 33.39 -3.85
C ASN A 70 2.38 32.78 -4.96
N GLN A 71 3.32 31.90 -4.61
CA GLN A 71 4.12 31.19 -5.62
C GLN A 71 3.24 30.24 -6.43
N GLY A 72 2.30 29.54 -5.78
CA GLY A 72 1.29 28.73 -6.47
C GLY A 72 0.43 29.56 -7.43
N ALA A 73 -0.11 30.69 -6.97
CA ALA A 73 -0.93 31.59 -7.77
C ALA A 73 -0.19 32.16 -8.98
N ASN A 74 1.02 32.68 -8.78
CA ASN A 74 1.84 33.25 -9.86
C ASN A 74 2.18 32.20 -10.93
N ARG A 75 2.54 30.98 -10.49
CA ARG A 75 2.86 29.88 -11.41
C ARG A 75 1.63 29.39 -12.18
N LYS A 76 0.47 29.34 -11.55
CA LYS A 76 -0.80 29.02 -12.23
C LYS A 76 -1.12 30.05 -13.31
N SER A 77 -1.04 31.33 -12.96
CA SER A 77 -1.28 32.42 -13.91
C SER A 77 -0.36 32.29 -15.12
N GLY A 78 0.95 32.11 -14.92
CA GLY A 78 1.91 31.96 -16.02
C GLY A 78 1.67 30.72 -16.89
N VAL A 79 1.31 29.58 -16.31
CA VAL A 79 0.99 28.35 -17.06
C VAL A 79 -0.25 28.54 -17.93
N MET A 80 -1.30 29.17 -17.39
CA MET A 80 -2.54 29.41 -18.12
C MET A 80 -2.38 30.46 -19.21
N LEU A 81 -1.64 31.54 -18.93
CA LEU A 81 -1.32 32.55 -19.93
C LEU A 81 -0.60 31.94 -21.14
N LEU A 82 0.37 31.06 -20.88
CA LEU A 82 1.12 30.37 -21.92
C LEU A 82 0.25 29.38 -22.72
N ALA A 83 -0.68 28.67 -22.08
CA ALA A 83 -1.58 27.78 -22.81
C ALA A 83 -2.61 28.56 -23.66
N ASN A 84 -3.13 29.68 -23.14
CA ASN A 84 -4.15 30.49 -23.82
C ASN A 84 -3.67 31.11 -25.15
N THR A 85 -2.37 31.15 -25.43
CA THR A 85 -1.86 31.65 -26.72
C THR A 85 -2.23 30.74 -27.90
N ILE A 86 -2.44 29.44 -27.66
CA ILE A 86 -2.73 28.45 -28.71
C ILE A 86 -4.09 27.76 -28.54
N VAL A 87 -4.69 27.82 -27.35
CA VAL A 87 -5.94 27.11 -27.04
C VAL A 87 -7.14 27.87 -27.57
N SER A 88 -7.83 27.30 -28.54
CA SER A 88 -9.11 27.80 -29.05
C SER A 88 -10.26 27.50 -28.09
N GLN A 89 -11.41 28.16 -28.27
CA GLN A 89 -12.59 27.87 -27.46
C GLN A 89 -13.08 26.42 -27.64
N ALA A 90 -13.01 25.90 -28.87
CA ALA A 90 -13.37 24.51 -29.17
C ALA A 90 -12.49 23.49 -28.42
N ASP A 91 -11.19 23.78 -28.24
CA ASP A 91 -10.29 22.91 -27.47
C ASP A 91 -10.62 22.87 -25.97
N ARG A 92 -11.15 23.97 -25.43
CA ARG A 92 -11.61 24.06 -24.04
C ARG A 92 -12.87 23.23 -23.85
N ASP A 93 -13.81 23.36 -24.77
CA ASP A 93 -15.09 22.66 -24.72
C ASP A 93 -14.92 21.15 -24.97
N ALA A 94 -13.93 20.76 -25.78
CA ALA A 94 -13.53 19.38 -25.99
C ALA A 94 -12.85 18.73 -24.77
N TYR A 95 -12.50 19.49 -23.72
CA TYR A 95 -11.83 18.93 -22.55
C TYR A 95 -12.76 18.05 -21.72
N VAL A 96 -12.60 16.74 -21.86
CA VAL A 96 -13.22 15.77 -20.95
C VAL A 96 -12.34 15.61 -19.71
N LYS A 97 -12.89 15.96 -18.54
CA LYS A 97 -12.23 15.72 -17.26
C LYS A 97 -11.97 14.21 -17.11
N PRO A 98 -10.71 13.78 -16.89
CA PRO A 98 -10.43 12.35 -16.73
C PRO A 98 -11.24 11.81 -15.56
N ALA A 99 -11.89 10.66 -15.78
CA ALA A 99 -12.63 9.98 -14.73
C ALA A 99 -11.74 9.78 -13.50
N LYS A 100 -12.31 9.96 -12.30
CA LYS A 100 -11.59 9.62 -11.07
C LYS A 100 -11.21 8.15 -11.19
N ALA A 101 -9.93 7.83 -11.11
CA ALA A 101 -9.47 6.44 -11.08
C ALA A 101 -10.31 5.70 -10.04
N GLU A 102 -10.96 4.61 -10.47
CA GLU A 102 -11.78 3.79 -9.61
C GLU A 102 -10.93 3.40 -8.40
N LYS A 103 -11.43 3.74 -7.20
CA LYS A 103 -10.74 3.33 -5.98
C LYS A 103 -10.77 1.81 -6.00
N LYS A 104 -9.61 1.16 -6.01
CA LYS A 104 -9.53 -0.28 -5.70
C LYS A 104 -10.05 -0.48 -4.28
N THR A 105 -11.36 -0.70 -4.14
CA THR A 105 -12.00 -1.10 -2.90
C THR A 105 -11.64 -2.56 -2.65
N GLY A 106 -10.47 -2.72 -2.05
CA GLY A 106 -9.82 -3.99 -1.77
C GLY A 106 -8.45 -3.66 -1.21
N THR A 107 -8.39 -3.23 0.04
CA THR A 107 -7.10 -3.12 0.70
C THR A 107 -6.56 -4.54 0.80
N SER A 108 -5.36 -4.82 0.28
CA SER A 108 -4.74 -6.15 0.33
C SER A 108 -4.65 -6.75 1.75
N LYS A 109 -4.91 -5.93 2.77
CA LYS A 109 -5.08 -6.32 4.17
C LYS A 109 -6.33 -7.19 4.43
N ALA A 110 -7.45 -6.92 3.76
CA ALA A 110 -8.67 -7.74 3.87
C ALA A 110 -8.44 -9.12 3.24
N ASP A 111 -7.84 -9.16 2.05
CA ASP A 111 -7.50 -10.41 1.35
C ASP A 111 -6.47 -11.23 2.13
N LYS A 112 -5.45 -10.58 2.70
CA LYS A 112 -4.46 -11.23 3.58
C LYS A 112 -5.08 -11.75 4.89
N LYS A 113 -6.08 -11.05 5.45
CA LYS A 113 -6.80 -11.51 6.65
C LYS A 113 -7.67 -12.73 6.34
N ALA A 114 -8.35 -12.74 5.19
CA ALA A 114 -9.14 -13.88 4.74
C ALA A 114 -8.26 -15.10 4.42
N ALA A 115 -7.09 -14.90 3.81
CA ALA A 115 -6.12 -15.97 3.57
C ALA A 115 -5.61 -16.59 4.88
N ARG A 116 -5.21 -15.76 5.85
CA ARG A 116 -4.75 -16.23 7.16
C ARG A 116 -5.84 -16.96 7.94
N ALA A 117 -7.10 -16.53 7.82
CA ALA A 117 -8.23 -17.22 8.46
C ALA A 117 -8.47 -18.62 7.87
N LYS A 118 -8.39 -18.77 6.54
CA LYS A 118 -8.52 -20.07 5.86
C LYS A 118 -7.39 -21.03 6.21
N GLU A 119 -6.16 -20.53 6.25
CA GLU A 119 -4.97 -21.31 6.65
C GLU A 119 -5.08 -21.79 8.10
N GLN A 120 -5.56 -20.93 9.00
CA GLN A 120 -5.76 -21.28 10.41
C GLN A 120 -6.90 -22.29 10.60
N GLU A 121 -7.96 -22.22 9.80
CA GLU A 121 -9.03 -23.24 9.79
C GLU A 121 -8.53 -24.60 9.32
N GLN A 122 -7.69 -24.64 8.27
CA GLN A 122 -7.05 -25.88 7.79
C GLN A 122 -6.12 -26.48 8.83
N ALA A 123 -5.26 -25.67 9.46
CA ALA A 123 -4.38 -26.10 10.54
C ALA A 123 -5.16 -26.65 11.75
N ASN A 124 -6.28 -26.03 12.11
CA ASN A 124 -7.15 -26.50 13.18
C ASN A 124 -7.83 -27.83 12.83
N LYS A 125 -8.31 -28.02 11.60
CA LYS A 125 -8.88 -29.29 11.12
C LYS A 125 -7.84 -30.41 11.15
N GLU A 126 -6.62 -30.13 10.74
CA GLU A 126 -5.53 -31.11 10.77
C GLU A 126 -5.15 -31.48 12.21
N LYS A 127 -5.06 -30.48 13.11
CA LYS A 127 -4.82 -30.72 14.53
C LYS A 127 -5.94 -31.57 15.16
N ALA A 128 -7.20 -31.31 14.81
CA ALA A 128 -8.34 -32.10 15.27
C ALA A 128 -8.28 -33.57 14.81
N LYS A 129 -7.85 -33.82 13.56
CA LYS A 129 -7.60 -35.18 13.06
C LYS A 129 -6.53 -35.90 13.87
N ARG A 130 -5.37 -35.26 14.08
CA ARG A 130 -4.27 -35.83 14.89
C ARG A 130 -4.71 -36.17 16.32
N VAL A 131 -5.50 -35.29 16.94
CA VAL A 131 -6.05 -35.53 18.29
C VAL A 131 -7.01 -36.72 18.31
N ALA A 132 -7.87 -36.85 17.29
CA ALA A 132 -8.78 -37.98 17.16
C ALA A 132 -8.03 -39.30 16.96
N ASP A 133 -6.98 -39.30 16.13
CA ASP A 133 -6.15 -40.48 15.87
C ASP A 133 -5.37 -40.89 17.13
N HIS A 134 -4.80 -39.93 17.86
CA HIS A 134 -4.16 -40.18 19.15
C HIS A 134 -5.15 -40.76 20.17
N LYS A 135 -6.37 -40.21 20.26
CA LYS A 135 -7.40 -40.72 21.18
C LYS A 135 -7.82 -42.16 20.83
N LYS A 136 -7.90 -42.49 19.54
CA LYS A 136 -8.14 -43.86 19.07
C LYS A 136 -6.97 -44.79 19.39
N ALA A 137 -5.73 -44.34 19.23
CA ALA A 137 -4.55 -45.12 19.57
C ALA A 137 -4.48 -45.41 21.08
N VAL A 138 -4.75 -44.40 21.92
CA VAL A 138 -4.78 -44.55 23.38
C VAL A 138 -5.90 -45.50 23.81
N SER A 139 -7.10 -45.40 23.23
CA SER A 139 -8.20 -46.31 23.58
C SER A 139 -7.94 -47.74 23.08
N ALA A 140 -7.31 -47.92 21.93
CA ALA A 140 -6.87 -49.21 21.44
C ALA A 140 -5.77 -49.82 22.34
N ALA A 141 -4.81 -49.01 22.79
CA ALA A 141 -3.78 -49.44 23.74
C ALA A 141 -4.38 -49.82 25.10
N ALA A 142 -5.34 -49.04 25.61
CA ALA A 142 -6.06 -49.36 26.84
C ALA A 142 -6.87 -50.67 26.72
N LYS A 143 -7.51 -50.91 25.56
CA LYS A 143 -8.20 -52.17 25.28
C LYS A 143 -7.24 -53.36 25.16
N ARG A 144 -6.07 -53.19 24.55
CA ARG A 144 -5.04 -54.23 24.49
C ARG A 144 -4.51 -54.58 25.88
N LYS A 145 -4.25 -53.57 26.72
CA LYS A 145 -3.84 -53.75 28.12
C LYS A 145 -4.91 -54.41 28.99
N ALA A 146 -6.19 -54.22 28.67
CA ALA A 146 -7.29 -54.90 29.36
C ALA A 146 -7.60 -56.32 28.84
N ALA A 147 -7.06 -56.69 27.68
CA ALA A 147 -7.25 -58.00 27.06
C ALA A 147 -6.05 -58.95 27.23
N GLU A 148 -4.99 -58.52 27.93
CA GLU A 148 -3.96 -59.44 28.41
C GLU A 148 -4.58 -60.37 29.47
N PRO A 149 -4.60 -61.70 29.27
CA PRO A 149 -5.02 -62.62 30.31
C PRO A 149 -3.97 -62.55 31.44
N LYS A 150 -4.43 -62.47 32.69
CA LYS A 150 -3.60 -62.78 33.85
C LYS A 150 -3.07 -64.21 33.69
N GLN A 151 -1.85 -64.36 33.19
CA GLN A 151 -1.06 -65.58 33.29
C GLN A 151 0.08 -65.36 34.28
N GLU A 152 -0.27 -64.99 35.51
CA GLU A 152 0.64 -64.99 36.66
C GLU A 152 -0.19 -65.30 37.92
N GLU A 153 -0.81 -66.49 37.95
CA GLU A 153 -1.38 -67.07 39.18
C GLU A 153 -1.40 -68.61 39.07
N GLU A 154 -0.31 -69.21 38.55
CA GLU A 154 -0.08 -70.66 38.58
C GLU A 154 1.43 -70.94 38.46
N ALA A 155 2.22 -70.35 39.36
CA ALA A 155 3.60 -70.76 39.64
C ALA A 155 3.90 -70.73 41.15
N ALA A 156 2.85 -70.90 41.96
CA ALA A 156 2.92 -71.13 43.40
C ALA A 156 2.43 -72.55 43.67
N GLY A 157 3.22 -73.54 43.28
CA GLY A 157 2.94 -74.95 43.55
C GLY A 157 3.85 -75.86 42.71
N GLU A 158 4.69 -76.64 43.39
CA GLU A 158 5.61 -77.67 42.86
C GLU A 158 6.89 -77.08 42.20
N ALA A 159 8.12 -77.34 42.62
CA ALA A 159 8.64 -78.48 43.37
C ALA A 159 9.81 -78.08 44.29
N GLU A 160 9.82 -78.80 45.41
CA GLU A 160 10.91 -79.11 46.33
C GLU A 160 12.20 -79.56 45.64
#